data_AF-A0A6M0GE56-F1
#
_entry.id   AF-A0A6M0GE56-F1
#
_cell.length_a   1.000
_cell.length_b   1.000
_cell.length_c   1.000
_cell.angle_alpha   90.00
_cell.angle_beta   90.00
_cell.angle_gamma   90.00
#
_symmetry.space_group_name_H-M   'P 1'
#
loop_
_entity.id
_entity.type
_entity.pdbx_description
1 polymer ?
#
loop_
_entity_poly.entity_id
_entity_poly.type
_entity_poly.pdbx_seq_one_letter_code
_entity_poly.pdbx_strand_id
1 'polypeptide(L)'
;MKKVLPGLNIEEEQAVPLLDEIVERSGLLLAIDGGERYQFSHLTLQEFFAAAALLENADDLVTRFQTDPDAWRETVKLWCGLAGDSTTLISKVYRTDAITAFECLADAPKVDPDLAKRIIDHFKTQLGVAIGDNAIEKAFGNVAANTSSRGQAVFKFLADTWANSDEKSRRIAAANALSFTNRPQAAQALVKEYSQPEVRQALLRMGDLAVSLLANLATSGSEDALDALLAIGTVNAARVIVPLLWQTQTSVAYQAAWRLAGLLQQPNIEAVLRNYSLTEEQRKAKCLDWIWKPFDEPPNSALPIIAGRIAYLISTSPDDAIPKKQLQLYPRLVIPLCSIELADDMDFLKIAKNKPGDKLVEELETSKSSKEYYKNSTIKDIAVQLKVSNEDRLEHIHMLFMETVIDENSDKINYKTWNYLLSSLKSGIRFDLIYRLITSERRVTQVDWINVFNPIEYNFYKSWHFRVIALSLATIFILALSNLSLLVFEGSLSIWLILFIFTSLILYIVFLYAFFGRLQWGWYYMVKVILLLILFIYLFFDLN
;
A
#
# COMPACT_ATOMS: atom_id res chain seq x y z
N MET A 1 -46.44 9.49 -10.62
CA MET A 1 -46.27 8.08 -11.03
C MET A 1 -47.58 7.44 -11.46
N LYS A 2 -48.62 7.37 -10.62
CA LYS A 2 -49.95 6.79 -10.98
C LYS A 2 -50.54 7.33 -12.30
N LYS A 3 -50.40 8.63 -12.59
CA LYS A 3 -50.85 9.23 -13.86
C LYS A 3 -50.03 8.87 -15.11
N VAL A 4 -48.81 8.36 -14.96
CA VAL A 4 -47.84 8.14 -16.05
C VAL A 4 -47.70 6.64 -16.37
N LEU A 5 -47.81 5.78 -15.35
CA LEU A 5 -47.67 4.32 -15.46
C LEU A 5 -48.65 3.65 -16.43
N PRO A 6 -49.94 4.05 -16.51
CA PRO A 6 -50.85 3.49 -17.50
C PRO A 6 -50.39 3.74 -18.94
N GLY A 7 -49.67 4.84 -19.19
CA GLY A 7 -49.06 5.14 -20.50
C GLY A 7 -47.83 4.28 -20.82
N LEU A 8 -47.28 3.57 -19.84
CA LEU A 8 -46.19 2.60 -19.98
C LEU A 8 -46.70 1.15 -19.90
N ASN A 9 -48.03 0.95 -19.95
CA ASN A 9 -48.67 -0.37 -19.80
C ASN A 9 -48.40 -1.02 -18.43
N ILE A 10 -48.20 -0.19 -17.38
CA ILE A 10 -48.01 -0.61 -16.00
C ILE A 10 -49.24 -0.20 -15.19
N GLU A 11 -49.87 -1.15 -14.52
CA GLU A 11 -51.06 -0.91 -13.69
C GLU A 11 -50.76 0.04 -12.52
N GLU A 12 -51.72 0.89 -12.15
CA GLU A 12 -51.51 1.89 -11.10
C GLU A 12 -51.18 1.28 -9.73
N GLU A 13 -51.65 0.06 -9.45
CA GLU A 13 -51.35 -0.67 -8.22
C GLU A 13 -49.88 -1.08 -8.13
N GLN A 14 -49.16 -1.15 -9.25
CA GLN A 14 -47.73 -1.49 -9.28
C GLN A 14 -46.82 -0.29 -8.98
N ALA A 15 -47.38 0.91 -8.83
CA ALA A 15 -46.60 2.14 -8.61
C ALA A 15 -45.74 2.10 -7.35
N VAL A 16 -46.28 1.59 -6.25
CA VAL A 16 -45.58 1.51 -4.95
C VAL A 16 -44.52 0.41 -4.96
N PRO A 17 -44.83 -0.85 -5.34
CA PRO A 17 -43.81 -1.89 -5.47
C PRO A 17 -42.64 -1.54 -6.41
N LEU A 18 -42.91 -0.82 -7.51
CA LEU A 18 -41.88 -0.36 -8.44
C LEU A 18 -40.98 0.71 -7.80
N LEU A 19 -41.56 1.65 -7.04
CA LEU A 19 -40.80 2.65 -6.29
C LEU A 19 -39.90 1.99 -5.24
N ASP A 20 -40.44 1.02 -4.50
CA ASP A 20 -39.69 0.27 -3.49
C ASP A 20 -38.54 -0.50 -4.13
N GLU A 21 -38.74 -1.15 -5.28
CA GLU A 21 -37.65 -1.79 -6.02
C GLU A 21 -36.57 -0.78 -6.47
N ILE A 22 -36.96 0.38 -6.98
CA ILE A 22 -36.01 1.41 -7.42
C ILE A 22 -35.18 1.91 -6.22
N VAL A 23 -35.80 2.11 -5.05
CA VAL A 23 -35.11 2.59 -3.85
C VAL A 23 -34.24 1.51 -3.23
N GLU A 24 -34.78 0.31 -3.00
CA GLU A 24 -34.12 -0.74 -2.22
C GLU A 24 -33.09 -1.54 -3.04
N ARG A 25 -33.35 -1.73 -4.34
CA ARG A 25 -32.52 -2.62 -5.18
C ARG A 25 -31.60 -1.86 -6.12
N SER A 26 -32.10 -0.80 -6.76
CA SER A 26 -31.30 -0.05 -7.74
C SER A 26 -30.50 1.09 -7.12
N GLY A 27 -30.95 1.63 -5.97
CA GLY A 27 -30.34 2.78 -5.31
C GLY A 27 -30.39 4.06 -6.14
N LEU A 28 -31.23 4.11 -7.19
CA LEU A 28 -31.35 5.26 -8.10
C LEU A 28 -32.03 6.45 -7.42
N LEU A 29 -33.00 6.15 -6.55
CA LEU A 29 -33.70 7.09 -5.71
C LEU A 29 -33.43 6.76 -4.24
N LEU A 30 -33.30 7.79 -3.43
CA LEU A 30 -33.24 7.70 -1.98
C LEU A 30 -34.54 8.24 -1.42
N ALA A 31 -35.22 7.42 -0.61
CA ALA A 31 -36.33 7.88 0.22
C ALA A 31 -35.79 8.84 1.29
N ILE A 32 -36.32 10.05 1.34
CA ILE A 32 -36.04 11.08 2.33
C ILE A 32 -37.35 11.46 3.04
N ASP A 33 -37.25 12.12 4.19
CA ASP A 33 -38.42 12.47 5.03
C ASP A 33 -39.32 11.25 5.32
N GLY A 34 -38.72 10.10 5.65
CA GLY A 34 -39.47 8.88 6.00
C GLY A 34 -40.21 8.21 4.83
N GLY A 35 -39.85 8.51 3.57
CA GLY A 35 -40.50 7.96 2.38
C GLY A 35 -41.58 8.86 1.78
N GLU A 36 -41.80 10.04 2.36
CA GLU A 36 -42.70 11.05 1.80
C GLU A 36 -42.11 11.78 0.59
N ARG A 37 -40.78 11.82 0.49
CA ARG A 37 -40.04 12.46 -0.61
C ARG A 37 -38.93 11.55 -1.13
N TYR A 38 -38.52 11.79 -2.37
CA TYR A 38 -37.50 11.01 -3.05
C TYR A 38 -36.50 11.94 -3.73
N GLN A 39 -35.21 11.62 -3.65
CA GLN A 39 -34.13 12.34 -4.34
C GLN A 39 -33.28 11.36 -5.14
N PHE A 40 -32.66 11.79 -6.25
CA PHE A 40 -31.72 10.95 -6.98
C PHE A 40 -30.41 10.78 -6.18
N SER A 41 -29.86 9.57 -6.21
CA SER A 41 -28.55 9.29 -5.59
C SER A 41 -27.38 9.93 -6.36
N HIS A 42 -27.58 10.25 -7.63
CA HIS A 42 -26.58 10.85 -8.51
C HIS A 42 -27.11 12.14 -9.17
N LEU A 43 -26.44 13.26 -8.91
CA LEU A 43 -26.80 14.58 -9.43
C LEU A 43 -26.89 14.61 -10.97
N THR A 44 -25.98 13.92 -11.66
CA THR A 44 -25.97 13.84 -13.14
C THR A 44 -27.25 13.26 -13.73
N LEU A 45 -27.91 12.33 -13.01
CA LEU A 45 -29.16 11.77 -13.48
C LEU A 45 -30.34 12.74 -13.30
N GLN A 46 -30.33 13.49 -12.20
CA GLN A 46 -31.29 14.57 -11.98
C GLN A 46 -31.15 15.66 -13.06
N GLU A 47 -29.93 16.06 -13.39
CA GLU A 47 -29.62 17.03 -14.45
C GLU A 47 -30.07 16.53 -15.82
N PHE A 48 -29.88 15.24 -16.11
CA PHE A 48 -30.38 14.63 -17.34
C PHE A 48 -31.91 14.68 -17.44
N PHE A 49 -32.63 14.30 -16.38
CA PHE A 49 -34.09 14.37 -16.38
C PHE A 49 -34.61 15.80 -16.43
N ALA A 50 -33.93 16.74 -15.78
CA ALA A 50 -34.24 18.16 -15.90
C ALA A 50 -34.08 18.66 -17.34
N ALA A 51 -32.99 18.28 -18.01
CA ALA A 51 -32.74 18.61 -19.41
C ALA A 51 -33.82 18.01 -20.32
N ALA A 52 -34.16 16.74 -20.13
CA ALA A 52 -35.20 16.05 -20.90
C ALA A 52 -36.59 16.67 -20.67
N ALA A 53 -36.93 17.03 -19.43
CA ALA A 53 -38.21 17.67 -19.10
C ALA A 53 -38.36 19.08 -19.71
N LEU A 54 -37.24 19.78 -19.92
CA LEU A 54 -37.18 21.12 -20.49
C LEU A 54 -36.92 21.12 -22.00
N LEU A 55 -36.98 19.96 -22.68
CA LEU A 55 -36.67 19.85 -24.11
C LEU A 55 -37.53 20.79 -24.98
N GLU A 56 -38.82 20.89 -24.66
CA GLU A 56 -39.79 21.76 -25.35
C GLU A 56 -39.86 23.19 -24.77
N ASN A 57 -39.09 23.50 -23.72
CA ASN A 57 -39.13 24.79 -23.02
C ASN A 57 -37.73 25.38 -22.77
N ALA A 58 -36.99 25.58 -23.86
CA ALA A 58 -35.64 26.13 -23.85
C ALA A 58 -35.54 27.50 -23.16
N ASP A 59 -36.58 28.33 -23.24
CA ASP A 59 -36.58 29.67 -22.65
C ASP A 59 -36.62 29.63 -21.12
N ASP A 60 -37.41 28.74 -20.52
CA ASP A 60 -37.42 28.53 -19.07
C ASP A 60 -36.05 28.03 -18.58
N LEU A 61 -35.42 27.11 -19.33
CA LEU A 61 -34.05 26.65 -19.04
C LEU A 61 -33.04 27.80 -19.07
N VAL A 62 -33.11 28.68 -20.07
CA VAL A 62 -32.24 29.86 -20.14
C VAL A 62 -32.47 30.81 -18.95
N THR A 63 -33.73 31.07 -18.58
CA THR A 63 -34.03 31.93 -17.42
C THR A 63 -33.47 31.35 -16.12
N ARG A 64 -33.59 30.03 -15.93
CA ARG A 64 -33.03 29.33 -14.77
C ARG A 64 -31.50 29.40 -14.75
N PHE A 65 -30.86 29.14 -15.89
CA PHE A 65 -29.41 29.25 -16.06
C PHE A 65 -28.91 30.68 -15.81
N GLN A 66 -29.63 31.70 -16.26
CA GLN A 66 -29.25 33.09 -15.99
C GLN A 66 -29.37 33.48 -14.52
N THR A 67 -30.25 32.81 -13.79
CA THR A 67 -30.45 33.04 -12.36
C THR A 67 -29.35 32.35 -11.54
N ASP A 68 -28.97 31.13 -11.92
CA ASP A 68 -27.94 30.34 -11.24
C ASP A 68 -27.13 29.50 -12.25
N PRO A 69 -26.08 30.07 -12.87
CA PRO A 69 -25.31 29.37 -13.89
C PRO A 69 -24.65 28.09 -13.38
N ASP A 70 -24.15 28.09 -12.15
CA ASP A 70 -23.43 26.96 -11.56
C ASP A 70 -24.37 25.75 -11.36
N ALA A 71 -25.59 25.98 -10.86
CA ALA A 71 -26.56 24.91 -10.65
C ALA A 71 -27.14 24.31 -11.95
N TRP A 72 -27.19 25.09 -13.03
CA TRP A 72 -27.85 24.69 -14.28
C TRP A 72 -26.90 24.36 -15.43
N ARG A 73 -25.58 24.55 -15.25
CA ARG A 73 -24.56 24.34 -16.29
C ARG A 73 -24.63 22.97 -16.95
N GLU A 74 -24.63 21.89 -16.16
CA GLU A 74 -24.67 20.53 -16.70
C GLU A 74 -26.03 20.21 -17.36
N THR A 75 -27.13 20.72 -16.80
CA THR A 75 -28.47 20.59 -17.40
C THR A 75 -28.51 21.25 -18.79
N VAL A 76 -27.91 22.44 -18.95
CA VAL A 76 -27.80 23.15 -20.23
C VAL A 76 -26.98 22.35 -21.26
N LYS A 77 -25.84 21.79 -20.84
CA LYS A 77 -24.99 20.95 -21.71
C LYS A 77 -25.71 19.70 -22.18
N LEU A 78 -26.37 18.99 -21.25
CA LEU A 78 -27.16 17.80 -21.56
C LEU A 78 -28.34 18.13 -22.48
N TRP A 79 -29.03 19.25 -22.24
CA TRP A 79 -30.12 19.71 -23.12
C TRP A 79 -29.63 19.91 -24.56
N CYS A 80 -28.45 20.50 -24.75
CA CYS A 80 -27.88 20.69 -26.09
C CYS A 80 -27.64 19.36 -26.81
N GLY A 81 -27.23 18.30 -26.09
CA GLY A 81 -27.07 16.96 -26.67
C GLY A 81 -28.40 16.27 -27.02
N LEU A 82 -29.49 16.61 -26.32
CA LEU A 82 -30.82 16.03 -26.55
C LEU A 82 -31.61 16.77 -27.64
N ALA A 83 -31.42 18.09 -27.76
CA ALA A 83 -32.19 18.93 -28.66
C ALA A 83 -31.80 18.71 -30.13
N GLY A 84 -32.80 18.79 -31.01
CA GLY A 84 -32.57 18.68 -32.46
C GLY A 84 -31.81 19.86 -33.07
N ASP A 85 -31.96 21.07 -32.50
CA ASP A 85 -31.24 22.28 -32.89
C ASP A 85 -31.02 23.19 -31.66
N SER A 86 -29.77 23.41 -31.29
CA SER A 86 -29.42 24.15 -30.06
C SER A 86 -29.05 25.61 -30.32
N THR A 87 -29.20 26.11 -31.56
CA THR A 87 -28.71 27.43 -31.98
C THR A 87 -29.17 28.58 -31.07
N THR A 88 -30.48 28.68 -30.84
CA THR A 88 -31.05 29.78 -30.05
C THR A 88 -30.59 29.74 -28.59
N LEU A 89 -30.59 28.55 -27.99
CA LEU A 89 -30.20 28.36 -26.60
C LEU A 89 -28.72 28.68 -26.40
N ILE A 90 -27.83 28.11 -27.23
CA ILE A 90 -26.38 28.39 -27.18
C ILE A 90 -26.10 29.88 -27.38
N SER A 91 -26.82 30.56 -28.28
CA SER A 91 -26.64 32.01 -28.47
C SER A 91 -27.04 32.82 -27.24
N LYS A 92 -28.02 32.38 -26.44
CA LYS A 92 -28.41 33.06 -25.20
C LYS A 92 -27.42 32.75 -24.07
N VAL A 93 -27.04 31.49 -23.91
CA VAL A 93 -26.04 31.02 -22.93
C VAL A 93 -24.71 31.73 -23.15
N TYR A 94 -24.25 31.88 -24.40
CA TYR A 94 -22.97 32.54 -24.74
C TYR A 94 -22.86 33.98 -24.23
N ARG A 95 -23.99 34.68 -24.05
CA ARG A 95 -24.01 36.06 -23.51
C ARG A 95 -23.86 36.09 -21.98
N THR A 96 -24.18 35.01 -21.31
CA THR A 96 -24.14 34.88 -19.85
C THR A 96 -22.86 34.18 -19.40
N ASP A 97 -22.55 33.05 -20.03
CA ASP A 97 -21.34 32.27 -19.80
C ASP A 97 -20.83 31.69 -21.12
N ALA A 98 -19.73 32.27 -21.60
CA ALA A 98 -19.10 31.88 -22.84
C ALA A 98 -18.53 30.46 -22.79
N ILE A 99 -18.04 30.00 -21.63
CA ILE A 99 -17.40 28.69 -21.48
C ILE A 99 -18.45 27.59 -21.62
N THR A 100 -19.56 27.70 -20.88
CA THR A 100 -20.66 26.74 -20.99
C THR A 100 -21.21 26.66 -22.42
N ALA A 101 -21.36 27.81 -23.10
CA ALA A 101 -21.79 27.82 -24.50
C ALA A 101 -20.78 27.16 -25.45
N PHE A 102 -19.48 27.30 -25.19
CA PHE A 102 -18.45 26.61 -25.95
C PHE A 102 -18.49 25.09 -25.74
N GLU A 103 -18.66 24.64 -24.49
CA GLU A 103 -18.81 23.22 -24.18
C GLU A 103 -20.07 22.61 -24.79
N CYS A 104 -21.18 23.35 -24.86
CA CYS A 104 -22.41 22.90 -25.53
C CYS A 104 -22.18 22.54 -27.00
N LEU A 105 -21.18 23.12 -27.67
CA LEU A 105 -20.84 22.78 -29.04
C LEU A 105 -20.27 21.37 -29.20
N ALA A 106 -19.83 20.72 -28.11
CA ALA A 106 -19.30 19.36 -28.15
C ALA A 106 -20.38 18.40 -28.64
N ASP A 107 -21.53 18.41 -27.97
CA ASP A 107 -22.55 17.36 -28.13
C ASP A 107 -23.80 17.82 -28.89
N ALA A 108 -23.97 19.11 -29.15
CA ALA A 108 -25.10 19.64 -29.91
C ALA A 108 -25.17 19.04 -31.33
N PRO A 109 -26.23 18.26 -31.66
CA PRO A 109 -26.36 17.61 -32.96
C PRO A 109 -26.38 18.61 -34.13
N LYS A 110 -27.04 19.76 -33.92
CA LYS A 110 -27.15 20.84 -34.90
C LYS A 110 -27.04 22.20 -34.22
N VAL A 111 -26.21 23.05 -34.80
CA VAL A 111 -26.02 24.46 -34.43
C VAL A 111 -25.72 25.21 -35.72
N ASP A 112 -26.21 26.46 -35.84
CA ASP A 112 -25.79 27.39 -36.88
C ASP A 112 -24.24 27.40 -37.03
N PRO A 113 -23.70 27.08 -38.22
CA PRO A 113 -22.28 27.08 -38.49
C PRO A 113 -21.57 28.39 -38.16
N ASP A 114 -22.20 29.54 -38.40
CA ASP A 114 -21.59 30.85 -38.16
C ASP A 114 -21.52 31.16 -36.67
N LEU A 115 -22.55 30.81 -35.91
CA LEU A 115 -22.54 30.89 -34.45
C LEU A 115 -21.43 30.02 -33.86
N ALA A 116 -21.36 28.74 -34.28
CA ALA A 116 -20.36 27.81 -33.79
C ALA A 116 -18.94 28.28 -34.12
N LYS A 117 -18.70 28.74 -35.36
CA LYS A 117 -17.41 29.28 -35.78
C LYS A 117 -17.01 30.50 -34.94
N ARG A 118 -17.93 31.44 -34.73
CA ARG A 118 -17.67 32.63 -33.92
C ARG A 118 -17.24 32.28 -32.49
N ILE A 119 -17.95 31.35 -31.84
CA ILE A 119 -17.61 30.91 -30.47
C ILE A 119 -16.24 30.22 -30.46
N ILE A 120 -16.00 29.29 -31.39
CA ILE A 120 -14.72 28.58 -31.49
C ILE A 120 -13.57 29.57 -31.70
N ASP A 121 -13.70 30.50 -32.65
CA ASP A 121 -12.64 31.46 -32.97
C ASP A 121 -12.40 32.43 -31.82
N HIS A 122 -13.44 32.81 -31.05
CA HIS A 122 -13.27 33.53 -29.79
C HIS A 122 -12.40 32.74 -28.79
N PHE A 123 -12.69 31.45 -28.56
CA PHE A 123 -11.88 30.66 -27.62
C PHE A 123 -10.46 30.38 -28.14
N LYS A 124 -10.25 30.29 -29.46
CA LYS A 124 -8.89 30.15 -30.03
C LYS A 124 -7.98 31.32 -29.72
N THR A 125 -8.52 32.54 -29.57
CA THR A 125 -7.73 33.72 -29.18
C THR A 125 -7.48 33.79 -27.68
N GLN A 126 -8.34 33.15 -26.88
CA GLN A 126 -8.19 33.08 -25.42
C GLN A 126 -7.24 31.95 -24.96
N LEU A 127 -6.96 30.96 -25.81
CA LEU A 127 -6.05 29.87 -25.48
C LEU A 127 -4.64 30.40 -25.13
N GLY A 128 -4.17 30.13 -23.91
CA GLY A 128 -2.87 30.59 -23.43
C GLY A 128 -2.86 31.98 -22.79
N VAL A 129 -3.99 32.69 -22.79
CA VAL A 129 -4.15 33.93 -22.03
C VAL A 129 -4.36 33.54 -20.56
N ALA A 130 -3.52 34.08 -19.67
CA ALA A 130 -3.54 33.72 -18.25
C ALA A 130 -4.85 34.17 -17.58
N ILE A 131 -5.79 33.24 -17.49
CA ILE A 131 -7.02 33.34 -16.70
C ILE A 131 -7.03 32.09 -15.82
N GLY A 132 -7.23 32.26 -14.50
CA GLY A 132 -7.09 31.16 -13.53
C GLY A 132 -7.96 29.92 -13.80
N ASP A 133 -7.60 28.80 -13.15
CA ASP A 133 -8.28 27.49 -13.06
C ASP A 133 -8.36 26.58 -14.33
N ASN A 134 -7.50 26.81 -15.33
CA ASN A 134 -7.43 25.97 -16.55
C ASN A 134 -8.80 25.73 -17.24
N ALA A 135 -9.78 26.61 -17.01
CA ALA A 135 -11.17 26.38 -17.39
C ALA A 135 -11.33 26.35 -18.91
N ILE A 136 -10.56 27.20 -19.61
CA ILE A 136 -10.49 27.24 -21.06
C ILE A 136 -9.91 25.93 -21.62
N GLU A 137 -8.82 25.43 -21.04
CA GLU A 137 -8.19 24.17 -21.46
C GLU A 137 -9.11 22.97 -21.25
N LYS A 138 -9.84 22.92 -20.13
CA LYS A 138 -10.86 21.89 -19.87
C LYS A 138 -11.98 21.96 -20.91
N ALA A 139 -12.49 23.15 -21.20
CA ALA A 139 -13.55 23.35 -22.20
C ALA A 139 -13.08 22.95 -23.61
N PHE A 140 -11.86 23.32 -23.99
CA PHE A 140 -11.24 22.83 -25.22
C PHE A 140 -11.12 21.31 -25.26
N GLY A 141 -10.70 20.70 -24.14
CA GLY A 141 -10.64 19.25 -23.97
C GLY A 141 -11.99 18.59 -24.22
N ASN A 142 -13.06 19.10 -23.61
CA ASN A 142 -14.43 18.60 -23.77
C ASN A 142 -14.89 18.66 -25.23
N VAL A 143 -14.71 19.80 -25.90
CA VAL A 143 -15.11 19.96 -27.31
C VAL A 143 -14.27 19.07 -28.24
N ALA A 144 -12.96 18.94 -27.98
CA ALA A 144 -12.05 18.13 -28.80
C ALA A 144 -12.11 16.62 -28.53
N ALA A 145 -12.74 16.20 -27.43
CA ALA A 145 -13.02 14.79 -27.14
C ALA A 145 -14.04 14.21 -28.13
N ASN A 146 -14.99 15.03 -28.61
CA ASN A 146 -16.02 14.61 -29.53
C ASN A 146 -15.45 14.27 -30.93
N THR A 147 -15.99 13.23 -31.57
CA THR A 147 -15.52 12.72 -32.87
C THR A 147 -16.21 13.37 -34.08
N SER A 148 -17.15 14.29 -33.86
CA SER A 148 -17.77 15.10 -34.90
C SER A 148 -16.76 15.92 -35.70
N SER A 149 -17.16 16.41 -36.88
CA SER A 149 -16.30 17.29 -37.70
C SER A 149 -15.81 18.52 -36.93
N ARG A 150 -16.66 19.09 -36.08
CA ARG A 150 -16.33 20.21 -35.19
C ARG A 150 -15.30 19.81 -34.13
N GLY A 151 -15.54 18.73 -33.40
CA GLY A 151 -14.61 18.25 -32.38
C GLY A 151 -13.25 17.87 -32.95
N GLN A 152 -13.23 17.22 -34.13
CA GLN A 152 -11.98 16.92 -34.86
C GLN A 152 -11.24 18.18 -35.31
N ALA A 153 -11.95 19.23 -35.75
CA ALA A 153 -11.33 20.49 -36.12
C ALA A 153 -10.68 21.20 -34.92
N VAL A 154 -11.35 21.18 -33.75
CA VAL A 154 -10.79 21.73 -32.51
C VAL A 154 -9.59 20.89 -32.04
N PHE A 155 -9.69 19.55 -32.08
CA PHE A 155 -8.58 18.66 -31.77
C PHE A 155 -7.36 18.94 -32.67
N LYS A 156 -7.57 19.06 -33.98
CA LYS A 156 -6.51 19.38 -34.94
C LYS A 156 -5.88 20.73 -34.63
N PHE A 157 -6.68 21.75 -34.35
CA PHE A 157 -6.17 23.05 -33.92
C PHE A 157 -5.27 22.95 -32.67
N LEU A 158 -5.67 22.19 -31.66
CA LEU A 158 -4.85 21.99 -30.46
C LEU A 158 -3.54 21.24 -30.77
N ALA A 159 -3.60 20.19 -31.58
CA ALA A 159 -2.42 19.43 -32.00
C ALA A 159 -1.45 20.28 -32.84
N ASP A 160 -1.96 21.08 -33.78
CA ASP A 160 -1.17 21.98 -34.62
C ASP A 160 -0.57 23.12 -33.77
N THR A 161 -1.32 23.66 -32.81
CA THR A 161 -0.85 24.67 -31.87
C THR A 161 0.25 24.12 -30.95
N TRP A 162 0.07 22.90 -30.46
CA TRP A 162 1.09 22.21 -29.66
C TRP A 162 2.39 22.05 -30.44
N ALA A 163 2.30 21.59 -31.70
CA ALA A 163 3.47 21.29 -32.52
C ALA A 163 4.20 22.54 -33.04
N ASN A 164 3.48 23.63 -33.33
CA ASN A 164 4.03 24.73 -34.14
C ASN A 164 3.96 26.12 -33.47
N SER A 165 3.35 26.28 -32.30
CA SER A 165 3.26 27.60 -31.65
C SER A 165 4.60 28.01 -31.03
N ASP A 166 5.11 29.18 -31.42
CA ASP A 166 6.29 29.81 -30.81
C ASP A 166 6.00 30.30 -29.39
N GLU A 167 4.75 30.72 -29.13
CA GLU A 167 4.31 31.22 -27.83
C GLU A 167 4.21 30.08 -26.80
N LYS A 168 5.05 30.13 -25.76
CA LYS A 168 5.16 29.08 -24.73
C LYS A 168 3.86 28.87 -23.95
N SER A 169 3.20 29.93 -23.50
CA SER A 169 1.93 29.89 -22.76
C SER A 169 0.84 29.18 -23.56
N ARG A 170 0.68 29.57 -24.82
CA ARG A 170 -0.30 28.99 -25.75
C ARG A 170 -0.01 27.52 -26.06
N ARG A 171 1.27 27.18 -26.24
CA ARG A 171 1.71 25.79 -26.44
C ARG A 171 1.39 24.92 -25.20
N ILE A 172 1.67 25.40 -23.99
CA ILE A 172 1.33 24.69 -22.74
C ILE A 172 -0.18 24.52 -22.60
N ALA A 173 -0.96 25.57 -22.86
CA ALA A 173 -2.42 25.51 -22.81
C ALA A 173 -2.97 24.46 -23.80
N ALA A 174 -2.40 24.39 -25.02
CA ALA A 174 -2.75 23.36 -25.99
C ALA A 174 -2.44 21.94 -25.49
N ALA A 175 -1.28 21.72 -24.87
CA ALA A 175 -0.94 20.42 -24.28
C ALA A 175 -1.88 20.02 -23.14
N ASN A 176 -2.20 20.96 -22.26
CA ASN A 176 -3.16 20.77 -21.19
C ASN A 176 -4.55 20.41 -21.73
N ALA A 177 -5.03 21.16 -22.73
CA ALA A 177 -6.31 20.88 -23.37
C ALA A 177 -6.34 19.50 -24.04
N LEU A 178 -5.25 19.12 -24.75
CA LEU A 178 -5.12 17.78 -25.35
C LEU A 178 -5.25 16.67 -24.31
N SER A 179 -4.66 16.82 -23.12
CA SER A 179 -4.79 15.82 -22.05
C SER A 179 -6.20 15.66 -21.48
N PHE A 180 -7.04 16.70 -21.58
CA PHE A 180 -8.44 16.63 -21.18
C PHE A 180 -9.34 15.97 -22.24
N THR A 181 -8.86 15.74 -23.46
CA THR A 181 -9.66 15.10 -24.52
C THR A 181 -9.95 13.62 -24.27
N ASN A 182 -9.17 12.98 -23.39
CA ASN A 182 -9.22 11.53 -23.15
C ASN A 182 -9.06 10.68 -24.44
N ARG A 183 -8.35 11.20 -25.46
CA ARG A 183 -8.12 10.53 -26.74
C ARG A 183 -6.72 9.91 -26.82
N PRO A 184 -6.56 8.65 -27.27
CA PRO A 184 -5.24 8.06 -27.50
C PRO A 184 -4.35 8.89 -28.42
N GLN A 185 -4.93 9.56 -29.43
CA GLN A 185 -4.20 10.41 -30.36
C GLN A 185 -3.55 11.62 -29.66
N ALA A 186 -4.15 12.14 -28.58
CA ALA A 186 -3.53 13.23 -27.81
C ALA A 186 -2.26 12.75 -27.11
N ALA A 187 -2.28 11.57 -26.50
CA ALA A 187 -1.09 11.00 -25.85
C ALA A 187 0.05 10.79 -26.87
N GLN A 188 -0.29 10.31 -28.08
CA GLN A 188 0.66 10.14 -29.18
C GLN A 188 1.27 11.47 -29.67
N ALA A 189 0.49 12.55 -29.70
CA ALA A 189 0.99 13.87 -30.07
C ALA A 189 1.92 14.45 -28.98
N LEU A 190 1.54 14.27 -27.72
CA LEU A 190 2.26 14.79 -26.56
C LEU A 190 3.61 14.08 -26.34
N VAL A 191 3.66 12.75 -26.44
CA VAL A 191 4.86 11.96 -26.11
C VAL A 191 6.08 12.29 -26.99
N LYS A 192 5.88 12.87 -28.18
CA LYS A 192 6.98 13.26 -29.08
C LYS A 192 7.95 14.25 -28.45
N GLU A 193 7.46 15.07 -27.53
CA GLU A 193 8.21 16.13 -26.84
C GLU A 193 8.29 15.85 -25.33
N TYR A 194 8.40 14.57 -24.95
CA TYR A 194 8.39 14.12 -23.54
C TYR A 194 9.49 14.75 -22.67
N SER A 195 10.55 15.28 -23.29
CA SER A 195 11.61 16.02 -22.60
C SER A 195 11.08 17.26 -21.88
N GLN A 196 10.00 17.87 -22.34
CA GLN A 196 9.40 19.07 -21.75
C GLN A 196 8.62 18.73 -20.46
N PRO A 197 8.90 19.40 -19.32
CA PRO A 197 8.23 19.12 -18.05
C PRO A 197 6.70 19.23 -18.10
N GLU A 198 6.18 20.16 -18.90
CA GLU A 198 4.74 20.43 -19.01
C GLU A 198 3.98 19.28 -19.68
N VAL A 199 4.65 18.55 -20.59
CA VAL A 199 4.12 17.34 -21.25
C VAL A 199 3.95 16.20 -20.27
N ARG A 200 4.87 16.08 -19.31
CA ARG A 200 4.83 15.00 -18.33
C ARG A 200 3.56 15.07 -17.50
N GLN A 201 3.21 16.27 -17.01
CA GLN A 201 1.97 16.48 -16.26
C GLN A 201 0.72 16.20 -17.11
N ALA A 202 0.74 16.58 -18.39
CA ALA A 202 -0.34 16.27 -19.31
C ALA A 202 -0.51 14.76 -19.50
N LEU A 203 0.57 14.01 -19.73
CA LEU A 203 0.52 12.54 -19.90
C LEU A 203 0.14 11.80 -18.60
N LEU A 204 0.60 12.27 -17.44
CA LEU A 204 0.19 11.72 -16.14
C LEU A 204 -1.33 11.81 -15.96
N ARG A 205 -1.91 12.96 -16.31
CA ARG A 205 -3.36 13.18 -16.25
C ARG A 205 -4.15 12.23 -17.15
N MET A 206 -3.57 11.83 -18.28
CA MET A 206 -4.19 10.87 -19.21
C MET A 206 -4.17 9.42 -18.71
N GLY A 207 -3.39 9.11 -17.67
CA GLY A 207 -3.37 7.79 -17.04
C GLY A 207 -3.03 6.66 -18.01
N ASP A 208 -3.90 5.65 -18.08
CA ASP A 208 -3.69 4.44 -18.88
C ASP A 208 -3.53 4.67 -20.38
N LEU A 209 -4.06 5.78 -20.91
CA LEU A 209 -3.86 6.15 -22.31
C LEU A 209 -2.40 6.42 -22.66
N ALA A 210 -1.59 6.83 -21.68
CA ALA A 210 -0.17 7.13 -21.86
C ALA A 210 0.75 5.91 -21.60
N VAL A 211 0.25 4.87 -20.92
CA VAL A 211 1.08 3.77 -20.39
C VAL A 211 1.89 3.06 -21.48
N SER A 212 1.28 2.70 -22.61
CA SER A 212 1.99 2.01 -23.69
C SER A 212 3.10 2.87 -24.33
N LEU A 213 2.87 4.18 -24.45
CA LEU A 213 3.83 5.12 -25.01
C LEU A 213 5.00 5.35 -24.05
N LEU A 214 4.72 5.50 -22.76
CA LEU A 214 5.74 5.61 -21.71
C LEU A 214 6.54 4.32 -21.56
N ALA A 215 5.93 3.15 -21.75
CA ALA A 215 6.61 1.86 -21.74
C ALA A 215 7.70 1.78 -22.83
N ASN A 216 7.44 2.32 -24.02
CA ASN A 216 8.43 2.36 -25.10
C ASN A 216 9.63 3.25 -24.74
N LEU A 217 9.37 4.40 -24.11
CA LEU A 217 10.43 5.30 -23.62
C LEU A 217 11.23 4.66 -22.47
N ALA A 218 10.54 4.00 -21.53
CA ALA A 218 11.17 3.29 -20.41
C ALA A 218 12.05 2.13 -20.90
N THR A 219 11.57 1.39 -21.92
CA THR A 219 12.34 0.32 -22.59
C THR A 219 13.63 0.86 -23.21
N SER A 220 13.61 2.12 -23.66
CA SER A 220 14.78 2.82 -24.23
C SER A 220 15.68 3.46 -23.17
N GLY A 221 15.41 3.23 -21.87
CA GLY A 221 16.21 3.73 -20.75
C GLY A 221 15.79 5.09 -20.18
N SER A 222 14.61 5.60 -20.51
CA SER A 222 14.12 6.86 -19.92
C SER A 222 13.69 6.68 -18.46
N GLU A 223 14.49 7.20 -17.52
CA GLU A 223 14.15 7.25 -16.09
C GLU A 223 12.88 8.06 -15.82
N ASP A 224 12.73 9.20 -16.50
CA ASP A 224 11.54 10.05 -16.39
C ASP A 224 10.26 9.31 -16.83
N ALA A 225 10.35 8.38 -17.78
CA ALA A 225 9.20 7.56 -18.20
C ALA A 225 8.84 6.51 -17.14
N LEU A 226 9.84 5.91 -16.48
CA LEU A 226 9.61 5.01 -15.34
C LEU A 226 8.96 5.75 -14.16
N ASP A 227 9.44 6.95 -13.86
CA ASP A 227 8.84 7.81 -12.82
C ASP A 227 7.39 8.17 -13.15
N ALA A 228 7.08 8.41 -14.44
CA ALA A 228 5.71 8.67 -14.85
C ALA A 228 4.81 7.43 -14.76
N LEU A 229 5.31 6.24 -15.11
CA LEU A 229 4.57 4.99 -14.93
C LEU A 229 4.28 4.70 -13.45
N LEU A 230 5.26 4.97 -12.56
CA LEU A 230 5.05 4.91 -11.11
C LEU A 230 3.96 5.88 -10.65
N ALA A 231 4.00 7.12 -11.13
CA ALA A 231 3.03 8.15 -10.76
C ALA A 231 1.62 7.89 -11.30
N ILE A 232 1.48 7.27 -12.49
CA ILE A 232 0.20 6.78 -13.00
C ILE A 232 -0.35 5.68 -12.08
N GLY A 233 0.51 4.77 -11.63
CA GLY A 233 0.19 3.86 -10.53
C GLY A 233 -0.93 2.86 -10.80
N THR A 234 -1.28 2.61 -12.07
CA THR A 234 -2.32 1.66 -12.44
C THR A 234 -1.78 0.24 -12.58
N VAL A 235 -2.69 -0.73 -12.64
CA VAL A 235 -2.38 -2.12 -12.99
C VAL A 235 -1.64 -2.24 -14.33
N ASN A 236 -2.05 -1.47 -15.33
CA ASN A 236 -1.42 -1.49 -16.65
C ASN A 236 0.01 -0.95 -16.59
N ALA A 237 0.24 0.12 -15.82
CA ALA A 237 1.58 0.64 -15.57
C ALA A 237 2.50 -0.41 -14.92
N ALA A 238 2.02 -1.13 -13.90
CA ALA A 238 2.78 -2.22 -13.30
C ALA A 238 3.12 -3.33 -14.32
N ARG A 239 2.14 -3.77 -15.11
CA ARG A 239 2.32 -4.84 -16.11
C ARG A 239 3.40 -4.53 -17.16
N VAL A 240 3.52 -3.26 -17.57
CA VAL A 240 4.56 -2.85 -18.54
C VAL A 240 5.93 -2.66 -17.91
N ILE A 241 6.03 -2.44 -16.59
CA ILE A 241 7.31 -2.38 -15.87
C ILE A 241 7.90 -3.77 -15.62
N VAL A 242 7.07 -4.78 -15.33
CA VAL A 242 7.52 -6.17 -15.07
C VAL A 242 8.55 -6.70 -16.06
N PRO A 243 8.35 -6.66 -17.40
CA PRO A 243 9.34 -7.20 -18.34
C PRO A 243 10.69 -6.47 -18.27
N LEU A 244 10.73 -5.23 -17.79
CA LEU A 244 11.96 -4.44 -17.68
C LEU A 244 12.93 -5.00 -16.62
N LEU A 245 12.45 -5.78 -15.64
CA LEU A 245 13.30 -6.44 -14.63
C LEU A 245 14.26 -7.50 -15.22
N TRP A 246 14.00 -7.93 -16.45
CA TRP A 246 14.79 -8.95 -17.16
C TRP A 246 15.50 -8.40 -18.39
N GLN A 247 15.56 -7.08 -18.57
CA GLN A 247 16.36 -6.51 -19.65
C GLN A 247 17.85 -6.77 -19.46
N THR A 248 18.55 -6.95 -20.58
CA THR A 248 20.01 -7.11 -20.61
C THR A 248 20.73 -5.85 -20.15
N GLN A 249 20.17 -4.67 -20.45
CA GLN A 249 20.68 -3.40 -19.95
C GLN A 249 20.39 -3.29 -18.45
N THR A 250 21.44 -3.45 -17.65
CA THR A 250 21.33 -3.61 -16.20
C THR A 250 20.78 -2.36 -15.52
N SER A 251 21.09 -1.16 -16.03
CA SER A 251 20.57 0.10 -15.49
C SER A 251 19.05 0.18 -15.55
N VAL A 252 18.42 -0.22 -16.66
CA VAL A 252 16.95 -0.21 -16.80
C VAL A 252 16.30 -1.19 -15.83
N ALA A 253 16.89 -2.38 -15.67
CA ALA A 253 16.40 -3.37 -14.71
C ALA A 253 16.45 -2.85 -13.27
N TYR A 254 17.54 -2.19 -12.86
CA TYR A 254 17.64 -1.57 -11.53
C TYR A 254 16.60 -0.47 -11.34
N GLN A 255 16.48 0.45 -12.30
CA GLN A 255 15.51 1.55 -12.23
C GLN A 255 14.07 1.01 -12.16
N ALA A 256 13.74 -0.02 -12.95
CA ALA A 256 12.44 -0.68 -12.94
C ALA A 256 12.14 -1.36 -11.59
N ALA A 257 13.13 -2.01 -10.97
CA ALA A 257 12.97 -2.66 -9.66
C ALA A 257 12.57 -1.66 -8.57
N TRP A 258 13.23 -0.50 -8.49
CA TRP A 258 12.88 0.55 -7.54
C TRP A 258 11.44 1.06 -7.70
N ARG A 259 10.99 1.28 -8.94
CA ARG A 259 9.62 1.79 -9.20
C ARG A 259 8.57 0.73 -8.94
N LEU A 260 8.81 -0.52 -9.36
CA LEU A 260 7.86 -1.60 -9.12
C LEU A 260 7.75 -1.94 -7.63
N ALA A 261 8.85 -1.83 -6.86
CA ALA A 261 8.81 -1.94 -5.40
C ALA A 261 7.89 -0.90 -4.73
N GLY A 262 7.82 0.32 -5.29
CA GLY A 262 6.88 1.36 -4.85
C GLY A 262 5.42 1.11 -5.25
N LEU A 263 5.19 0.32 -6.31
CA LEU A 263 3.84 -0.05 -6.76
C LEU A 263 3.27 -1.25 -5.99
N LEU A 264 4.11 -2.17 -5.49
CA LEU A 264 3.66 -3.38 -4.79
C LEU A 264 2.85 -3.12 -3.52
N GLN A 265 2.92 -1.93 -2.94
CA GLN A 265 2.07 -1.58 -1.79
C GLN A 265 0.57 -1.54 -2.12
N GLN A 266 0.20 -1.50 -3.40
CA GLN A 266 -1.20 -1.46 -3.82
C GLN A 266 -1.77 -2.89 -4.00
N PRO A 267 -2.84 -3.27 -3.28
CA PRO A 267 -3.37 -4.64 -3.30
C PRO A 267 -3.84 -5.13 -4.69
N ASN A 268 -4.41 -4.24 -5.50
CA ASN A 268 -4.84 -4.51 -6.88
C ASN A 268 -3.64 -4.85 -7.79
N ILE A 269 -2.49 -4.22 -7.56
CA ILE A 269 -1.26 -4.52 -8.31
C ILE A 269 -0.74 -5.90 -7.91
N GLU A 270 -0.65 -6.22 -6.62
CA GLU A 270 -0.27 -7.57 -6.18
C GLU A 270 -1.19 -8.63 -6.81
N ALA A 271 -2.51 -8.43 -6.78
CA ALA A 271 -3.49 -9.37 -7.32
C ALA A 271 -3.27 -9.68 -8.81
N VAL A 272 -2.93 -8.67 -9.61
CA VAL A 272 -2.65 -8.88 -11.04
C VAL A 272 -1.29 -9.54 -11.25
N LEU A 273 -0.29 -9.19 -10.46
CA LEU A 273 1.05 -9.76 -10.57
C LEU A 273 1.10 -11.24 -10.16
N ARG A 274 0.21 -11.71 -9.28
CA ARG A 274 0.04 -13.16 -9.00
C ARG A 274 -0.23 -13.97 -10.26
N ASN A 275 -1.06 -13.43 -11.14
CA ASN A 275 -1.49 -14.08 -12.38
C ASN A 275 -0.64 -13.69 -13.60
N TYR A 276 0.48 -13.00 -13.40
CA TYR A 276 1.35 -12.60 -14.49
C TYR A 276 2.02 -13.82 -15.14
N SER A 277 2.05 -13.86 -16.47
CA SER A 277 2.69 -14.94 -17.21
C SER A 277 4.19 -14.68 -17.35
N LEU A 278 5.00 -15.40 -16.56
CA LEU A 278 6.45 -15.42 -16.69
C LEU A 278 6.90 -16.56 -17.61
N THR A 279 7.89 -16.27 -18.46
CA THR A 279 8.59 -17.28 -19.27
C THR A 279 9.49 -18.15 -18.38
N GLU A 280 9.88 -19.32 -18.89
CA GLU A 280 10.80 -20.23 -18.19
C GLU A 280 12.17 -19.59 -17.89
N GLU A 281 12.66 -18.76 -18.81
CA GLU A 281 13.92 -18.01 -18.61
C GLU A 281 13.78 -17.00 -17.47
N GLN A 282 12.66 -16.29 -17.41
CA GLN A 282 12.38 -15.33 -16.34
C GLN A 282 12.29 -16.02 -14.97
N ARG A 283 11.68 -17.21 -14.91
CA ARG A 283 11.57 -18.01 -13.68
C ARG A 283 12.91 -18.54 -13.17
N LYS A 284 13.87 -18.77 -14.06
CA LYS A 284 15.23 -19.26 -13.73
C LYS A 284 16.23 -18.13 -13.44
N ALA A 285 15.85 -16.88 -13.66
CA ALA A 285 16.72 -15.73 -13.40
C ALA A 285 17.07 -15.62 -11.90
N LYS A 286 18.24 -15.06 -11.60
CA LYS A 286 18.67 -14.81 -10.22
C LYS A 286 17.65 -13.93 -9.47
N CYS A 287 17.25 -14.37 -8.29
CA CYS A 287 16.31 -13.71 -7.40
C CYS A 287 16.60 -14.08 -5.94
N LEU A 288 16.04 -13.31 -5.00
CA LEU A 288 16.00 -13.68 -3.57
C LEU A 288 14.70 -14.47 -3.31
N ASP A 289 14.73 -15.78 -3.54
CA ASP A 289 13.56 -16.68 -3.48
C ASP A 289 12.90 -16.76 -2.10
N TRP A 290 13.62 -16.38 -1.05
CA TRP A 290 13.17 -16.41 0.35
C TRP A 290 12.39 -15.16 0.77
N ILE A 291 12.47 -14.06 0.02
CA ILE A 291 11.94 -12.77 0.50
C ILE A 291 10.42 -12.77 0.66
N TRP A 292 9.72 -13.53 -0.18
CA TRP A 292 8.26 -13.59 -0.20
C TRP A 292 7.69 -14.88 0.41
N LYS A 293 8.54 -15.82 0.84
CA LYS A 293 8.11 -17.10 1.43
C LYS A 293 7.20 -16.99 2.66
N PRO A 294 7.29 -15.96 3.52
CA PRO A 294 6.39 -15.87 4.68
C PRO A 294 4.92 -15.61 4.32
N PHE A 295 4.64 -15.21 3.08
CA PHE A 295 3.30 -14.84 2.66
C PHE A 295 2.67 -16.00 1.90
N ASP A 296 1.47 -16.38 2.31
CA ASP A 296 0.70 -17.43 1.64
C ASP A 296 0.39 -17.01 0.20
N GLU A 297 0.94 -17.73 -0.75
CA GLU A 297 0.77 -17.48 -2.18
C GLU A 297 0.30 -18.75 -2.90
N PRO A 298 -0.57 -18.63 -3.92
CA PRO A 298 -0.96 -19.76 -4.75
C PRO A 298 0.26 -20.46 -5.37
N PRO A 299 0.25 -21.80 -5.56
CA PRO A 299 1.42 -22.55 -6.05
C PRO A 299 2.01 -22.06 -7.37
N ASN A 300 1.18 -21.46 -8.25
CA ASN A 300 1.59 -20.96 -9.56
C ASN A 300 1.73 -19.42 -9.61
N SER A 301 1.69 -18.75 -8.45
CA SER A 301 1.82 -17.30 -8.35
C SER A 301 3.15 -16.82 -8.92
N ALA A 302 3.10 -15.84 -9.82
CA ALA A 302 4.31 -15.17 -10.30
C ALA A 302 4.86 -14.13 -9.32
N LEU A 303 4.04 -13.68 -8.37
CA LEU A 303 4.38 -12.61 -7.44
C LEU A 303 5.64 -12.90 -6.59
N PRO A 304 5.83 -14.10 -5.98
CA PRO A 304 7.06 -14.42 -5.26
C PRO A 304 8.33 -14.26 -6.12
N ILE A 305 8.26 -14.65 -7.39
CA ILE A 305 9.40 -14.57 -8.31
C ILE A 305 9.68 -13.12 -8.69
N ILE A 306 8.63 -12.34 -8.99
CA ILE A 306 8.75 -10.90 -9.29
C ILE A 306 9.31 -10.16 -8.08
N ALA A 307 8.77 -10.39 -6.88
CA ALA A 307 9.23 -9.80 -5.63
C ALA A 307 10.69 -10.15 -5.32
N GLY A 308 11.06 -11.43 -5.44
CA GLY A 308 12.44 -11.89 -5.29
C GLY A 308 13.39 -11.27 -6.31
N ARG A 309 12.94 -11.05 -7.55
CA ARG A 309 13.72 -10.41 -8.61
C ARG A 309 13.92 -8.92 -8.34
N ILE A 310 12.87 -8.22 -7.92
CA ILE A 310 12.94 -6.82 -7.48
C ILE A 310 13.97 -6.68 -6.35
N ALA A 311 13.86 -7.53 -5.34
CA ALA A 311 14.73 -7.48 -4.17
C ALA A 311 16.20 -7.73 -4.53
N TYR A 312 16.47 -8.74 -5.37
CA TYR A 312 17.81 -9.01 -5.88
C TYR A 312 18.40 -7.83 -6.66
N LEU A 313 17.60 -7.18 -7.52
CA LEU A 313 18.04 -6.02 -8.28
C LEU A 313 18.32 -4.83 -7.37
N ILE A 314 17.48 -4.58 -6.36
CA ILE A 314 17.70 -3.51 -5.39
C ILE A 314 18.97 -3.78 -4.55
N SER A 315 19.19 -5.00 -4.06
CA SER A 315 20.38 -5.30 -3.23
C SER A 315 21.69 -5.24 -4.00
N THR A 316 21.64 -5.41 -5.32
CA THR A 316 22.81 -5.36 -6.21
C THR A 316 22.88 -4.09 -7.05
N SER A 317 22.01 -3.11 -6.81
CA SER A 317 21.97 -1.88 -7.60
C SER A 317 23.12 -0.96 -7.22
N PRO A 318 23.83 -0.35 -8.19
CA PRO A 318 24.82 0.68 -7.91
C PRO A 318 24.16 1.97 -7.40
N ASP A 319 24.94 2.81 -6.73
CA ASP A 319 24.48 4.07 -6.12
C ASP A 319 23.78 5.03 -7.09
N ASP A 320 24.20 5.05 -8.36
CA ASP A 320 23.63 5.90 -9.41
C ASP A 320 22.25 5.41 -9.87
N ALA A 321 21.91 4.16 -9.60
CA ALA A 321 20.58 3.60 -9.87
C ALA A 321 19.54 3.92 -8.79
N ILE A 322 19.97 4.47 -7.64
CA ILE A 322 19.06 4.87 -6.56
C ILE A 322 18.22 6.07 -7.05
N PRO A 323 16.88 6.03 -6.88
CA PRO A 323 16.02 7.11 -7.34
C PRO A 323 16.35 8.44 -6.61
N LYS A 324 16.42 9.53 -7.38
CA LYS A 324 16.70 10.87 -6.83
C LYS A 324 15.60 11.38 -5.90
N LYS A 325 14.36 10.97 -6.13
CA LYS A 325 13.21 11.28 -5.28
C LYS A 325 12.97 10.13 -4.31
N GLN A 326 12.65 10.44 -3.05
CA GLN A 326 12.29 9.41 -2.08
C GLN A 326 11.00 8.72 -2.51
N LEU A 327 11.07 7.40 -2.70
CA LEU A 327 9.92 6.55 -2.95
C LEU A 327 9.40 5.98 -1.62
N GLN A 328 8.08 5.82 -1.52
CA GLN A 328 7.47 4.98 -0.49
C GLN A 328 7.53 3.54 -0.99
N LEU A 329 8.34 2.72 -0.34
CA LEU A 329 8.58 1.34 -0.76
C LEU A 329 7.84 0.37 0.16
N TYR A 330 7.52 -0.80 -0.38
CA TYR A 330 6.72 -1.75 0.34
C TYR A 330 7.49 -2.38 1.52
N PRO A 331 7.02 -2.26 2.78
CA PRO A 331 7.75 -2.74 3.95
C PRO A 331 8.08 -4.24 3.91
N ARG A 332 7.25 -5.06 3.25
CA ARG A 332 7.48 -6.51 3.10
C ARG A 332 8.73 -6.84 2.27
N LEU A 333 9.20 -5.91 1.44
CA LEU A 333 10.50 -6.02 0.75
C LEU A 333 11.62 -5.34 1.54
N VAL A 334 11.36 -4.14 2.06
CA VAL A 334 12.37 -3.30 2.70
C VAL A 334 12.92 -3.94 3.98
N ILE A 335 12.04 -4.44 4.86
CA ILE A 335 12.44 -5.02 6.15
C ILE A 335 13.44 -6.19 5.98
N PRO A 336 13.16 -7.23 5.19
CA PRO A 336 14.11 -8.33 5.01
C PRO A 336 15.38 -7.91 4.29
N LEU A 337 15.31 -6.97 3.34
CA LEU A 337 16.51 -6.43 2.68
C LEU A 337 17.43 -5.74 3.69
N CYS A 338 16.89 -4.86 4.54
CA CYS A 338 17.69 -4.12 5.51
C CYS A 338 18.17 -4.98 6.69
N SER A 339 17.41 -5.99 7.11
CA SER A 339 17.71 -6.79 8.31
C SER A 339 18.55 -8.04 8.05
N ILE A 340 18.58 -8.53 6.82
CA ILE A 340 19.25 -9.79 6.46
C ILE A 340 20.26 -9.54 5.36
N GLU A 341 19.77 -9.14 4.17
CA GLU A 341 20.58 -9.07 2.94
C GLU A 341 21.69 -8.02 3.05
N LEU A 342 21.33 -6.79 3.42
CA LEU A 342 22.26 -5.67 3.53
C LEU A 342 22.82 -5.51 4.96
N ALA A 343 22.34 -6.32 5.91
CA ALA A 343 22.81 -6.25 7.28
C ALA A 343 24.25 -6.77 7.45
N ASP A 344 24.74 -7.61 6.52
CA ASP A 344 26.13 -8.09 6.50
C ASP A 344 27.14 -6.94 6.43
N ASP A 345 26.80 -5.89 5.69
CA ASP A 345 27.68 -4.74 5.49
C ASP A 345 27.74 -3.82 6.73
N MET A 346 26.82 -4.03 7.67
CA MET A 346 26.53 -3.13 8.80
C MET A 346 26.88 -3.82 10.13
N ASP A 347 27.85 -3.29 10.87
CA ASP A 347 28.29 -3.88 12.14
C ASP A 347 27.48 -3.34 13.34
N PHE A 348 26.20 -3.73 13.42
CA PHE A 348 25.28 -3.28 14.47
C PHE A 348 25.75 -3.63 15.89
N LEU A 349 26.48 -4.73 16.06
CA LEU A 349 27.01 -5.13 17.37
C LEU A 349 28.12 -4.20 17.85
N LYS A 350 28.93 -3.67 16.93
CA LYS A 350 29.91 -2.62 17.23
C LYS A 350 29.22 -1.30 17.53
N ILE A 351 28.29 -0.88 16.68
CA ILE A 351 27.51 0.37 16.86
C ILE A 351 26.78 0.39 18.18
N ALA A 352 26.16 -0.74 18.56
CA ALA A 352 25.47 -0.88 19.84
C ALA A 352 26.33 -0.51 21.06
N LYS A 353 27.66 -0.65 20.95
CA LYS A 353 28.63 -0.37 22.02
C LYS A 353 29.24 1.03 21.92
N ASN A 354 29.01 1.75 20.83
CA ASN A 354 29.54 3.10 20.65
C ASN A 354 28.83 4.08 21.58
N LYS A 355 29.50 5.22 21.84
CA LYS A 355 28.89 6.35 22.56
C LYS A 355 27.99 7.13 21.60
N PRO A 356 26.88 7.71 22.08
CA PRO A 356 26.06 8.60 21.25
C PRO A 356 26.83 9.84 20.81
N GLY A 357 26.47 10.40 19.65
CA GLY A 357 27.00 11.68 19.20
C GLY A 357 26.50 12.85 20.07
N ASP A 358 27.32 13.91 20.17
CA ASP A 358 27.06 15.06 21.05
C ASP A 358 25.69 15.72 20.81
N LYS A 359 25.25 15.81 19.55
CA LYS A 359 23.93 16.38 19.19
C LYS A 359 22.76 15.60 19.80
N LEU A 360 22.82 14.27 19.75
CA LEU A 360 21.77 13.42 20.32
C LEU A 360 21.74 13.55 21.84
N VAL A 361 22.92 13.64 22.47
CA VAL A 361 23.04 13.85 23.92
C VAL A 361 22.46 15.20 24.31
N GLU A 362 22.77 16.28 23.60
CA GLU A 362 22.24 17.62 23.86
C GLU A 362 20.70 17.69 23.77
N GLU A 363 20.09 17.01 22.78
CA GLU A 363 18.62 16.99 22.68
C GLU A 363 17.99 16.19 23.84
N LEU A 364 18.57 15.03 24.19
CA LEU A 364 18.11 14.21 25.33
C LEU A 364 18.28 14.93 26.68
N GLU A 365 19.29 15.79 26.83
CA GLU A 365 19.49 16.60 28.04
C GLU A 365 18.32 17.54 28.33
N THR A 366 17.60 18.01 27.31
CA THR A 366 16.40 18.85 27.52
C THR A 366 15.23 18.07 28.14
N SER A 367 15.30 16.73 28.14
CA SER A 367 14.30 15.81 28.68
C SER A 367 14.66 15.30 30.09
N LYS A 368 14.36 16.06 31.16
CA LYS A 368 14.30 15.63 32.59
C LYS A 368 15.44 14.76 33.21
N SER A 369 16.55 14.47 32.54
CA SER A 369 17.55 13.45 32.94
C SER A 369 18.98 14.01 32.92
N SER A 370 19.89 13.42 33.71
CA SER A 370 21.22 13.99 33.93
C SER A 370 22.13 13.79 32.72
N LYS A 371 22.65 14.89 32.17
CA LYS A 371 23.68 14.98 31.10
C LYS A 371 24.78 13.92 31.16
N GLU A 372 25.24 13.64 32.38
CA GLU A 372 26.32 12.69 32.63
C GLU A 372 25.93 11.22 32.42
N TYR A 373 24.63 10.90 32.53
CA TYR A 373 24.11 9.57 32.23
C TYR A 373 24.22 9.26 30.74
N TYR A 374 23.68 10.12 29.87
CA TYR A 374 23.67 9.87 28.42
C TYR A 374 25.05 9.89 27.79
N LYS A 375 25.94 10.77 28.26
CA LYS A 375 27.33 10.84 27.77
C LYS A 375 28.15 9.57 28.06
N ASN A 376 27.74 8.81 29.08
CA ASN A 376 28.37 7.56 29.48
C ASN A 376 27.58 6.31 29.05
N SER A 377 26.38 6.51 28.49
CA SER A 377 25.54 5.44 27.95
C SER A 377 26.03 4.98 26.58
N THR A 378 25.74 3.74 26.23
CA THR A 378 25.93 3.23 24.86
C THR A 378 24.72 3.55 23.99
N ILE A 379 24.88 3.47 22.65
CA ILE A 379 23.76 3.56 21.71
C ILE A 379 22.67 2.54 22.06
N LYS A 380 23.03 1.32 22.49
CA LYS A 380 22.07 0.31 22.94
C LYS A 380 21.25 0.77 24.14
N ASP A 381 21.90 1.37 25.14
CA ASP A 381 21.22 1.84 26.35
C ASP A 381 20.20 2.93 26.02
N ILE A 382 20.58 3.86 25.13
CA ILE A 382 19.70 4.93 24.64
C ILE A 382 18.51 4.35 23.87
N ALA A 383 18.75 3.38 22.98
CA ALA A 383 17.69 2.73 22.22
C ALA A 383 16.63 2.08 23.15
N VAL A 384 17.07 1.43 24.23
CA VAL A 384 16.19 0.83 25.25
C VAL A 384 15.36 1.89 25.98
N GLN A 385 15.96 3.02 26.35
CA GLN A 385 15.22 4.09 27.00
C GLN A 385 14.19 4.74 26.08
N LEU A 386 14.57 5.04 24.83
CA LEU A 386 13.67 5.62 23.84
C LEU A 386 12.44 4.74 23.58
N LYS A 387 12.61 3.41 23.57
CA LYS A 387 11.50 2.47 23.34
C LYS A 387 10.42 2.51 24.45
N VAL A 388 10.79 2.92 25.67
CA VAL A 388 9.91 2.96 26.85
C VAL A 388 9.41 4.38 27.14
N SER A 389 9.98 5.40 26.49
CA SER A 389 9.62 6.80 26.72
C SER A 389 8.24 7.14 26.13
N ASN A 390 7.48 7.96 26.85
CA ASN A 390 6.19 8.53 26.44
C ASN A 390 6.30 10.04 26.17
N GLU A 391 7.44 10.50 25.67
CA GLU A 391 7.67 11.93 25.42
C GLU A 391 6.88 12.47 24.23
N ASP A 392 6.37 13.70 24.38
CA ASP A 392 5.66 14.40 23.30
C ASP A 392 6.55 14.68 22.07
N ARG A 393 7.88 14.62 22.21
CA ARG A 393 8.88 14.86 21.15
C ARG A 393 9.52 13.59 20.59
N LEU A 394 8.97 12.42 20.91
CA LEU A 394 9.59 11.13 20.63
C LEU A 394 9.96 10.95 19.14
N GLU A 395 9.15 11.47 18.21
CA GLU A 395 9.43 11.37 16.78
C GLU A 395 10.69 12.13 16.34
N HIS A 396 10.93 13.33 16.88
CA HIS A 396 12.14 14.10 16.58
C HIS A 396 13.39 13.40 17.13
N ILE A 397 13.32 12.89 18.37
CA ILE A 397 14.43 12.20 19.02
C ILE A 397 14.72 10.86 18.31
N HIS A 398 13.69 10.13 17.88
CA HIS A 398 13.87 8.95 17.03
C HIS A 398 14.61 9.29 15.74
N MET A 399 14.30 10.41 15.08
CA MET A 399 15.03 10.82 13.87
C MET A 399 16.51 11.07 14.14
N LEU A 400 16.85 11.85 15.17
CA LEU A 400 18.24 12.13 15.54
C LEU A 400 19.02 10.85 15.92
N PHE A 401 18.36 9.94 16.64
CA PHE A 401 18.94 8.63 16.96
C PHE A 401 19.25 7.84 15.68
N MET A 402 18.30 7.80 14.74
CA MET A 402 18.49 7.11 13.47
C MET A 402 19.61 7.72 12.64
N GLU A 403 19.70 9.05 12.56
CA GLU A 403 20.80 9.75 11.87
C GLU A 403 22.15 9.38 12.47
N THR A 404 22.26 9.36 13.81
CA THR A 404 23.50 8.97 14.51
C THR A 404 23.95 7.56 14.13
N VAL A 405 23.03 6.59 14.16
CA VAL A 405 23.32 5.18 13.79
C VAL A 405 23.70 5.05 12.31
N ILE A 406 23.06 5.84 11.45
CA ILE A 406 23.28 5.82 10.01
C ILE A 406 24.65 6.42 9.68
N ASP A 407 25.00 7.59 10.20
CA ASP A 407 26.26 8.29 9.89
C ASP A 407 27.50 7.45 10.22
N GLU A 408 27.46 6.63 11.28
CA GLU A 408 28.54 5.69 11.64
C GLU A 408 28.82 4.61 10.59
N ASN A 409 27.92 4.39 9.62
CA ASN A 409 28.06 3.41 8.55
C ASN A 409 28.33 4.02 7.18
N SER A 410 28.56 5.33 7.10
CA SER A 410 28.69 6.05 5.83
C SER A 410 29.77 5.51 4.88
N ASP A 411 30.82 4.87 5.41
CA ASP A 411 31.93 4.30 4.64
C ASP A 411 31.65 2.91 4.03
N LYS A 412 30.45 2.33 4.20
CA LYS A 412 30.12 0.96 3.77
C LYS A 412 29.63 0.90 2.31
N ILE A 413 29.95 -0.21 1.64
CA ILE A 413 29.74 -0.42 0.18
C ILE A 413 28.27 -0.25 -0.24
N ASN A 414 27.31 -0.56 0.63
CA ASN A 414 25.87 -0.45 0.35
C ASN A 414 25.14 0.59 1.21
N TYR A 415 25.89 1.50 1.84
CA TYR A 415 25.34 2.49 2.77
C TYR A 415 24.20 3.32 2.16
N LYS A 416 24.35 3.82 0.93
CA LYS A 416 23.34 4.67 0.30
C LYS A 416 22.05 3.92 0.02
N THR A 417 22.15 2.71 -0.53
CA THR A 417 21.00 1.82 -0.77
C THR A 417 20.28 1.50 0.53
N TRP A 418 21.03 1.13 1.57
CA TRP A 418 20.45 0.80 2.87
C TRP A 418 19.76 2.01 3.53
N ASN A 419 20.41 3.19 3.51
CA ASN A 419 19.84 4.42 4.04
C ASN A 419 18.55 4.81 3.28
N TYR A 420 18.56 4.74 1.95
CA TYR A 420 17.40 5.02 1.12
C TYR A 420 16.22 4.08 1.38
N LEU A 421 16.52 2.80 1.58
CA LEU A 421 15.52 1.79 1.95
C LEU A 421 14.91 2.12 3.32
N LEU A 422 15.73 2.43 4.31
CA LEU A 422 15.23 2.80 5.63
C LEU A 422 14.42 4.09 5.62
N SER A 423 14.83 5.12 4.89
CA SER A 423 14.10 6.39 4.78
C SER A 423 12.75 6.22 4.08
N SER A 424 12.53 5.13 3.35
CA SER A 424 11.23 4.81 2.74
C SER A 424 10.19 4.30 3.75
N LEU A 425 10.63 3.85 4.94
CA LEU A 425 9.76 3.35 5.99
C LEU A 425 9.20 4.50 6.84
N LYS A 426 7.99 4.32 7.38
CA LYS A 426 7.44 5.21 8.41
C LYS A 426 8.38 5.26 9.62
N SER A 427 8.49 6.44 10.25
CA SER A 427 9.38 6.71 11.39
C SER A 427 9.36 5.63 12.47
N GLY A 428 8.17 5.20 12.91
CA GLY A 428 8.00 4.14 13.91
C GLY A 428 8.53 2.76 13.47
N ILE A 429 8.31 2.36 12.22
CA ILE A 429 8.81 1.07 11.69
C ILE A 429 10.34 1.13 11.55
N ARG A 430 10.86 2.25 11.06
CA ARG A 430 12.30 2.48 10.90
C ARG A 430 13.02 2.40 12.25
N PHE A 431 12.50 3.08 13.27
CA PHE A 431 13.04 3.01 14.63
C PHE A 431 12.97 1.60 15.18
N ASP A 432 11.83 0.92 15.10
CA ASP A 432 11.66 -0.44 15.62
C ASP A 432 12.60 -1.45 14.97
N LEU A 433 12.85 -1.29 13.67
CA LEU A 433 13.81 -2.12 12.93
C LEU A 433 15.23 -1.91 13.45
N ILE A 434 15.70 -0.65 13.52
CA ILE A 434 17.03 -0.32 14.01
C ILE A 434 17.20 -0.75 15.47
N TYR A 435 16.21 -0.45 16.32
CA TYR A 435 16.17 -0.88 17.71
C TYR A 435 16.40 -2.39 17.83
N ARG A 436 15.69 -3.21 17.04
CA ARG A 436 15.86 -4.66 17.05
C ARG A 436 17.24 -5.09 16.56
N LEU A 437 17.78 -4.45 15.52
CA LEU A 437 19.11 -4.77 15.00
C LEU A 437 20.23 -4.45 16.00
N ILE A 438 20.08 -3.39 16.78
CA ILE A 438 21.05 -2.97 17.81
C ILE A 438 20.92 -3.80 19.09
N THR A 439 19.69 -4.12 19.51
CA THR A 439 19.45 -4.78 20.81
C THR A 439 19.51 -6.29 20.76
N SER A 440 19.24 -6.91 19.60
CA SER A 440 19.22 -8.37 19.45
C SER A 440 20.62 -8.96 19.65
N GLU A 441 20.71 -9.96 20.52
CA GLU A 441 21.96 -10.71 20.75
C GLU A 441 22.30 -11.67 19.62
N ARG A 442 21.31 -11.95 18.76
CA ARG A 442 21.49 -12.79 17.58
C ARG A 442 21.13 -12.04 16.32
N ARG A 443 21.85 -12.35 15.25
CA ARG A 443 21.55 -11.86 13.92
C ARG A 443 20.29 -12.52 13.37
N VAL A 444 19.45 -11.73 12.69
CA VAL A 444 18.29 -12.23 11.96
C VAL A 444 18.77 -12.98 10.71
N THR A 445 18.26 -14.18 10.50
CA THR A 445 18.61 -15.04 9.36
C THR A 445 17.45 -15.17 8.38
N GLN A 446 17.71 -15.69 7.18
CA GLN A 446 16.65 -16.04 6.22
C GLN A 446 15.64 -17.02 6.81
N VAL A 447 16.09 -17.96 7.65
CA VAL A 447 15.21 -18.93 8.32
C VAL A 447 14.26 -18.23 9.29
N ASP A 448 14.73 -17.20 10.00
CA ASP A 448 13.87 -16.41 10.89
C ASP A 448 12.79 -15.67 10.11
N TRP A 449 13.15 -15.08 8.97
CA TRP A 449 12.19 -14.40 8.10
C TRP A 449 11.14 -15.36 7.55
N ILE A 450 11.57 -16.48 6.95
CA ILE A 450 10.68 -17.51 6.38
C ILE A 450 9.64 -17.98 7.41
N ASN A 451 10.03 -18.03 8.69
CA ASN A 451 9.18 -18.53 9.76
C ASN A 451 8.52 -17.42 10.61
N VAL A 452 8.55 -16.14 10.17
CA VAL A 452 8.11 -15.01 11.01
C VAL A 452 6.62 -15.07 11.40
N PHE A 453 5.78 -15.69 10.57
CA PHE A 453 4.35 -15.91 10.86
C PHE A 453 4.04 -17.36 11.27
N ASN A 454 5.04 -18.25 11.28
CA ASN A 454 4.83 -19.62 11.72
C ASN A 454 4.75 -19.67 13.25
N PRO A 455 3.75 -20.36 13.82
CA PRO A 455 3.68 -20.53 15.26
C PRO A 455 4.93 -21.26 15.74
N ILE A 456 5.60 -20.69 16.75
CA ILE A 456 6.73 -21.36 17.41
C ILE A 456 6.16 -22.45 18.30
N GLU A 457 5.94 -23.64 17.75
CA GLU A 457 5.62 -24.83 18.53
C GLU A 457 6.87 -25.33 19.25
N TYR A 458 7.21 -24.70 20.38
CA TYR A 458 8.24 -25.24 21.25
C TYR A 458 7.74 -26.54 21.90
N ASN A 459 8.08 -27.66 21.28
CA ASN A 459 7.79 -28.98 21.83
C ASN A 459 8.83 -29.32 22.90
N PHE A 460 8.54 -28.96 24.15
CA PHE A 460 9.43 -29.20 25.30
C PHE A 460 9.92 -30.64 25.37
N TYR A 461 9.07 -31.64 25.11
CA TYR A 461 9.43 -33.05 25.17
C TYR A 461 10.50 -33.47 24.15
N LYS A 462 10.66 -32.72 23.05
CA LYS A 462 11.71 -32.95 22.06
C LYS A 462 12.94 -32.07 22.28
N SER A 463 12.89 -31.11 23.21
CA SER A 463 13.96 -30.14 23.42
C SER A 463 15.16 -30.77 24.14
N TRP A 464 16.33 -30.17 23.94
CA TRP A 464 17.54 -30.57 24.67
C TRP A 464 17.39 -30.32 26.17
N HIS A 465 16.66 -29.28 26.58
CA HIS A 465 16.37 -29.01 27.99
C HIS A 465 15.63 -30.16 28.67
N PHE A 466 14.64 -30.75 27.99
CA PHE A 466 13.96 -31.94 28.52
C PHE A 466 14.92 -33.13 28.66
N ARG A 467 15.81 -33.35 27.69
CA ARG A 467 16.81 -34.42 27.77
C ARG A 467 17.79 -34.21 28.92
N VAL A 468 18.23 -32.97 29.16
CA VAL A 468 19.12 -32.63 30.28
C VAL A 468 18.40 -32.84 31.62
N ILE A 469 17.17 -32.35 31.76
CA ILE A 469 16.37 -32.54 32.98
C ILE A 469 16.13 -34.03 33.24
N ALA A 470 15.76 -34.79 32.21
CA ALA A 470 15.56 -36.23 32.30
C ALA A 470 16.84 -36.96 32.74
N LEU A 471 17.99 -36.62 32.15
CA LEU A 471 19.28 -37.22 32.50
C LEU A 471 19.69 -36.88 33.95
N SER A 472 19.52 -35.64 34.37
CA SER A 472 19.80 -35.19 35.74
C SER A 472 18.93 -35.93 36.75
N LEU A 473 17.62 -36.05 36.49
CA LEU A 473 16.69 -36.79 37.35
C LEU A 473 17.04 -38.28 37.43
N ALA A 474 17.40 -38.91 36.31
CA ALA A 474 17.85 -40.30 36.28
C ALA A 474 19.15 -40.49 37.09
N THR A 475 20.08 -39.54 37.01
CA THR A 475 21.36 -39.59 37.73
C THR A 475 21.14 -39.48 39.25
N ILE A 476 20.34 -38.50 39.69
CA ILE A 476 19.97 -38.34 41.11
C ILE A 476 19.30 -39.61 41.63
N PHE A 477 18.42 -40.22 40.84
CA PHE A 477 17.75 -41.44 41.22
C PHE A 477 18.69 -42.63 41.37
N ILE A 478 19.64 -42.82 40.45
CA ILE A 478 20.64 -43.89 40.53
C ILE A 478 21.51 -43.70 41.79
N LEU A 479 21.94 -42.46 42.09
CA LEU A 479 22.72 -42.15 43.29
C LEU A 479 21.93 -42.45 44.57
N ALA A 480 20.66 -42.05 44.60
CA ALA A 480 19.78 -42.34 45.73
C ALA A 480 19.61 -43.85 45.93
N LEU A 481 19.37 -44.61 44.86
CA LEU A 481 19.21 -46.07 44.92
C LEU A 481 20.51 -46.77 45.35
N SER A 482 21.67 -46.25 44.93
CA SER A 482 22.98 -46.78 45.31
C SER A 482 23.26 -46.58 46.80
N ASN A 483 23.04 -45.37 47.32
CA ASN A 483 23.16 -45.07 48.75
C ASN A 483 22.23 -45.93 49.60
N LEU A 484 21.02 -46.15 49.08
CA LEU A 484 20.01 -46.96 49.74
C LEU A 484 20.40 -48.43 49.78
N SER A 485 20.99 -48.94 48.70
CA SER A 485 21.54 -50.30 48.65
C SER A 485 22.65 -50.48 49.69
N LEU A 486 23.54 -49.48 49.85
CA LEU A 486 24.60 -49.51 50.86
C LEU A 486 24.02 -49.57 52.29
N LEU A 487 22.98 -48.77 52.59
CA LEU A 487 22.29 -48.81 53.88
C LEU A 487 21.65 -50.18 54.16
N VAL A 488 21.12 -50.85 53.13
CA VAL A 488 20.60 -52.23 53.23
C VAL A 488 21.70 -53.23 53.57
N PHE A 489 22.87 -53.11 52.96
CA PHE A 489 23.99 -54.00 53.22
C PHE A 489 24.63 -53.80 54.61
N GLU A 490 24.58 -52.60 55.18
CA GLU A 490 25.09 -52.32 56.53
C GLU A 490 24.14 -52.78 57.67
N GLY A 491 22.97 -53.35 57.34
CA GLY A 491 22.10 -54.04 58.29
C GLY A 491 21.38 -53.14 59.31
N SER A 492 21.34 -51.83 59.09
CA SER A 492 20.84 -50.83 60.06
C SER A 492 19.40 -50.36 59.83
N LEU A 493 18.61 -51.07 59.03
CA LEU A 493 17.30 -50.59 58.59
C LEU A 493 16.14 -51.15 59.40
N SER A 494 15.38 -50.25 60.02
CA SER A 494 14.06 -50.60 60.54
C SER A 494 13.10 -50.91 59.40
N ILE A 495 12.14 -51.81 59.64
CA ILE A 495 11.06 -52.15 58.69
C ILE A 495 10.33 -50.90 58.17
N TRP A 496 10.24 -49.85 58.98
CA TRP A 496 9.62 -48.58 58.61
C TRP A 496 10.40 -47.82 57.53
N LEU A 497 11.74 -47.85 57.58
CA LEU A 497 12.52 -47.23 56.52
C LEU A 497 12.37 -48.00 55.21
N ILE A 498 12.31 -49.34 55.25
CA ILE A 498 12.10 -50.17 54.06
C ILE A 498 10.74 -49.86 53.41
N LEU A 499 9.68 -49.73 54.21
CA LEU A 499 8.35 -49.35 53.71
C LEU A 499 8.32 -47.95 53.10
N PHE A 500 8.94 -46.96 53.76
CA PHE A 500 9.06 -45.59 53.25
C PHE A 500 9.82 -45.52 51.93
N ILE A 501 10.87 -46.34 51.81
CA ILE A 501 11.67 -46.47 50.59
C ILE A 501 10.84 -47.07 49.46
N PHE A 502 10.12 -48.17 49.72
CA PHE A 502 9.35 -48.86 48.70
C PHE A 502 8.19 -47.99 48.18
N THR A 503 7.53 -47.26 49.10
CA THR A 503 6.49 -46.29 48.74
C THR A 503 7.05 -45.11 47.95
N SER A 504 8.22 -44.58 48.34
CA SER A 504 8.91 -43.52 47.58
C SER A 504 9.33 -43.99 46.18
N LEU A 505 9.78 -45.23 46.03
CA LEU A 505 10.14 -45.85 44.75
C LEU A 505 8.91 -46.00 43.84
N ILE A 506 7.78 -46.47 44.37
CA ILE A 506 6.52 -46.59 43.64
C ILE A 506 6.03 -45.21 43.21
N LEU A 507 6.05 -44.22 44.10
CA LEU A 507 5.68 -42.83 43.78
C LEU A 507 6.58 -42.25 42.68
N TYR A 508 7.88 -42.54 42.72
CA TYR A 508 8.80 -42.12 41.68
C TYR A 508 8.55 -42.83 40.35
N ILE A 509 8.24 -44.13 40.33
CA ILE A 509 7.87 -44.86 39.11
C ILE A 509 6.55 -44.33 38.54
N VAL A 510 5.56 -44.04 39.39
CA VAL A 510 4.30 -43.41 38.97
C VAL A 510 4.54 -41.99 38.45
N PHE A 511 5.44 -41.22 39.08
CA PHE A 511 5.88 -39.91 38.60
C PHE A 511 6.55 -40.02 37.24
N LEU A 512 7.52 -40.92 37.06
CA LEU A 512 8.16 -41.18 35.77
C LEU A 512 7.14 -41.64 34.73
N TYR A 513 6.21 -42.52 35.07
CA TYR A 513 5.20 -43.00 34.13
C TYR A 513 4.20 -41.90 33.75
N ALA A 514 3.83 -41.00 34.67
CA ALA A 514 2.99 -39.84 34.39
C ALA A 514 3.73 -38.72 33.64
N PHE A 515 5.04 -38.58 33.88
CA PHE A 515 5.88 -37.53 33.30
C PHE A 515 6.41 -37.92 31.90
N PHE A 516 6.71 -39.21 31.67
CA PHE A 516 7.14 -39.75 30.37
C PHE A 516 5.99 -40.37 29.56
N GLY A 517 4.91 -40.81 30.20
CA GLY A 517 3.72 -41.34 29.53
C GLY A 517 2.77 -40.22 29.08
N ARG A 518 2.18 -40.36 27.88
CA ARG A 518 1.23 -39.41 27.27
C ARG A 518 -0.13 -39.34 27.98
N LEU A 519 -0.20 -39.28 29.31
CA LEU A 519 -1.47 -39.04 30.01
C LEU A 519 -1.71 -37.54 30.20
N GLN A 520 -2.64 -36.98 29.42
CA GLN A 520 -3.13 -35.60 29.54
C GLN A 520 -3.84 -35.30 30.89
N TRP A 521 -3.98 -36.29 31.78
CA TRP A 521 -4.70 -36.19 33.07
C TRP A 521 -3.76 -36.08 34.30
N GLY A 522 -2.46 -35.85 34.09
CA GLY A 522 -1.40 -36.16 35.05
C GLY A 522 -1.32 -35.36 36.35
N TRP A 523 -1.71 -34.08 36.39
CA TRP A 523 -1.48 -33.26 37.59
C TRP A 523 -2.53 -33.43 38.69
N TYR A 524 -3.81 -33.44 38.31
CA TYR A 524 -4.92 -33.47 39.29
C TYR A 524 -4.99 -34.80 40.05
N TYR A 525 -4.77 -35.93 39.36
CA TYR A 525 -4.77 -37.24 39.99
C TYR A 525 -3.50 -37.49 40.81
N MET A 526 -2.35 -36.96 40.39
CA MET A 526 -1.12 -37.09 41.17
C MET A 526 -1.24 -36.34 42.51
N VAL A 527 -1.81 -35.13 42.52
CA VAL A 527 -2.07 -34.38 43.76
C VAL A 527 -3.05 -35.14 44.67
N LYS A 528 -4.09 -35.78 44.12
CA LYS A 528 -5.01 -36.61 44.91
C LYS A 528 -4.34 -37.85 45.51
N VAL A 529 -3.48 -38.53 44.76
CA VAL A 529 -2.74 -39.69 45.26
C VAL A 529 -1.76 -39.29 46.35
N ILE A 530 -1.03 -38.17 46.18
CA ILE A 530 -0.12 -37.62 47.19
C ILE A 530 -0.91 -37.22 48.45
N LEU A 531 -2.04 -36.52 48.30
CA LEU A 531 -2.90 -36.13 49.43
C LEU A 531 -3.49 -37.34 50.16
N LEU A 532 -3.95 -38.37 49.44
CA LEU A 532 -4.45 -39.61 50.06
C LEU A 532 -3.36 -40.35 50.81
N LEU A 533 -2.13 -40.35 50.32
CA LEU A 533 -0.98 -40.94 50.99
C LEU A 533 -0.54 -40.14 52.22
N ILE A 534 -0.53 -38.81 52.15
CA ILE A 534 -0.28 -37.95 53.32
C ILE A 534 -1.37 -38.18 54.37
N LEU A 535 -2.64 -38.26 53.95
CA LEU A 535 -3.76 -38.54 54.86
C LEU A 535 -3.65 -39.93 55.49
N PHE A 536 -3.22 -40.93 54.71
CA PHE A 536 -3.00 -42.29 55.19
C PHE A 536 -1.83 -42.34 56.19
N ILE A 537 -0.73 -41.64 55.92
CA ILE A 537 0.41 -41.52 56.85
C ILE A 537 -0.03 -40.79 58.13
N TYR A 538 -0.80 -39.71 58.01
CA TYR A 538 -1.28 -38.93 59.15
C TYR A 538 -2.23 -39.73 60.05
N LEU A 539 -3.21 -40.41 59.46
CA LEU A 539 -4.16 -41.27 60.20
C LEU A 539 -3.50 -42.48 60.85
N PHE A 540 -2.38 -42.96 60.31
CA PHE A 540 -1.68 -44.13 60.82
C PHE A 540 -0.73 -43.79 62.00
N PHE A 541 -0.20 -42.56 62.04
CA PHE A 541 0.63 -42.09 63.16
C PHE A 541 -0.18 -41.62 64.38
N ASP A 542 -1.48 -41.35 64.23
CA ASP A 542 -2.38 -40.94 65.32
C ASP A 542 -3.00 -42.14 66.09
N LEU A 543 -2.71 -43.38 65.66
CA LEU A 543 -3.24 -44.64 66.21
C LEU A 543 -2.21 -45.48 66.99
N ASN A 544 -0.99 -44.96 67.20
CA ASN A 544 0.04 -45.49 68.10
C ASN A 544 0.47 -44.41 69.08
#